data_AF-A0A820PEX3-F1
#
_entry.id   AF-A0A820PEX3-F1
#
_cell.length_a   1.000
_cell.length_b   1.000
_cell.length_c   1.000
_cell.angle_alpha   90.00
_cell.angle_beta   90.00
_cell.angle_gamma   90.00
#
_symmetry.space_group_name_H-M   'P 1'
#
loop_
_entity.id
_entity.type
_entity.pdbx_description
1 polymer ?
#
loop_
_entity_poly.entity_id
_entity_poly.type
_entity_poly.pdbx_seq_one_letter_code
_entity_poly.pdbx_strand_id
1 'polypeptide(L)'
;TDDSEDQRFVRELIRYLLGRLVDHNIYVRKFCLRGLGWWRPVRDSQEDKGLPTTILASLISGLDDREDKNDLLTLEAMCSLSNVIAVMNEDEVRPILMNVLLRIRPCFEKEEAKVRSAAFTLF
;
A
#
# COMPACT_ATOMS: atom_id res chain seq x y z
N THR A 1 -26.40 -12.68 2.10
CA THR A 1 -26.76 -11.93 0.89
C THR A 1 -26.24 -10.50 0.94
N ASP A 2 -26.11 -9.92 2.14
CA ASP A 2 -25.51 -8.60 2.39
C ASP A 2 -23.98 -8.57 2.08
N ASP A 3 -23.24 -9.55 2.59
CA ASP A 3 -21.77 -9.63 2.42
C ASP A 3 -21.28 -9.61 0.96
N SER A 4 -22.07 -10.12 0.01
CA SER A 4 -21.66 -10.15 -1.40
C SER A 4 -21.73 -8.78 -2.08
N GLU A 5 -22.68 -7.93 -1.67
CA GLU A 5 -22.78 -6.58 -2.21
C GLU A 5 -21.69 -5.68 -1.61
N ASP A 6 -21.42 -5.82 -0.31
CA ASP A 6 -20.33 -5.12 0.37
C ASP A 6 -18.96 -5.47 -0.24
N GLN A 7 -18.70 -6.76 -0.48
CA GLN A 7 -17.46 -7.21 -1.12
C GLN A 7 -17.30 -6.64 -2.53
N ARG A 8 -18.39 -6.59 -3.31
CA ARG A 8 -18.37 -5.98 -4.64
C ARG A 8 -18.07 -4.48 -4.56
N PHE A 9 -18.71 -3.77 -3.63
CA PHE A 9 -18.46 -2.35 -3.42
C PHE A 9 -17.01 -2.08 -3.03
N VAL A 10 -16.43 -2.87 -2.12
CA VAL A 10 -15.02 -2.78 -1.74
C VAL A 10 -14.11 -2.99 -2.94
N ARG A 11 -14.39 -3.97 -3.81
CA ARG A 11 -13.62 -4.19 -5.04
C ARG A 11 -13.69 -2.99 -5.99
N GLU A 12 -14.88 -2.43 -6.21
CA GLU A 12 -15.07 -1.25 -7.05
C GLU A 12 -14.30 -0.04 -6.48
N LEU A 13 -14.36 0.16 -5.16
CA LEU A 13 -13.59 1.19 -4.46
C LEU A 13 -12.08 0.99 -4.66
N ILE A 14 -11.55 -0.21 -4.44
CA ILE A 14 -10.12 -0.48 -4.63
C ILE A 14 -9.68 -0.18 -6.06
N ARG A 15 -10.47 -0.59 -7.07
CA ARG A 15 -10.18 -0.27 -8.48
C ARG A 15 -10.15 1.23 -8.72
N TYR A 16 -11.07 1.98 -8.13
CA TYR A 16 -11.06 3.44 -8.21
C TYR A 16 -9.81 4.04 -7.56
N LEU A 17 -9.45 3.61 -6.34
CA LEU A 17 -8.26 4.09 -5.64
C LEU A 17 -6.98 3.81 -6.44
N LEU A 18 -6.83 2.58 -6.96
CA LEU A 18 -5.71 2.19 -7.81
C LEU A 18 -5.61 3.07 -9.05
N GLY A 19 -6.73 3.37 -9.71
CA GLY A 19 -6.78 4.24 -10.89
C GLY A 19 -6.42 5.71 -10.61
N ARG A 20 -6.52 6.16 -9.35
CA ARG A 20 -6.24 7.54 -8.94
C ARG A 20 -4.83 7.72 -8.32
N LEU A 21 -4.02 6.67 -8.26
CA LEU A 21 -2.61 6.76 -7.85
C LEU A 21 -1.72 7.54 -8.82
N VAL A 22 -2.19 7.84 -10.03
CA VAL A 22 -1.47 8.66 -11.03
C VAL A 22 -2.03 10.07 -11.16
N ASP A 23 -2.88 10.51 -10.22
CA ASP A 23 -3.48 11.84 -10.25
C ASP A 23 -2.43 12.95 -10.07
N HIS A 24 -2.63 14.11 -10.71
CA HIS A 24 -1.71 15.26 -10.60
C HIS A 24 -1.65 15.85 -9.18
N ASN A 25 -2.70 15.68 -8.38
CA ASN A 25 -2.74 16.19 -7.03
C ASN A 25 -2.16 15.16 -6.05
N ILE A 26 -1.01 15.50 -5.46
CA ILE A 26 -0.31 14.66 -4.48
C ILE A 26 -1.20 14.25 -3.29
N TYR A 27 -2.16 15.09 -2.86
CA TYR A 27 -3.07 14.74 -1.77
C TYR A 27 -4.07 13.66 -2.19
N VAL A 28 -4.52 13.66 -3.45
CA VAL A 28 -5.37 12.58 -3.98
C VAL A 28 -4.60 11.26 -3.94
N ARG A 29 -3.35 11.26 -4.44
CA ARG A 29 -2.47 10.08 -4.39
C ARG A 29 -2.27 9.60 -2.95
N LYS A 30 -2.00 10.51 -2.01
CA LYS A 30 -1.86 10.22 -0.58
C LYS A 30 -3.08 9.52 -0.01
N PHE A 31 -4.28 10.07 -0.22
CA PHE A 31 -5.50 9.47 0.31
C PHE A 31 -5.84 8.13 -0.36
N CYS A 32 -5.45 7.94 -1.63
CA CYS A 32 -5.55 6.64 -2.28
C CYS A 32 -4.65 5.60 -1.62
N LEU A 33 -3.38 5.93 -1.35
CA LEU A 33 -2.46 5.05 -0.60
C LEU A 33 -3.03 4.70 0.77
N ARG A 34 -3.52 5.71 1.52
CA ARG A 34 -4.15 5.50 2.82
C ARG A 34 -5.31 4.53 2.74
N GLY A 35 -6.21 4.73 1.78
CA GLY A 35 -7.38 3.86 1.59
C GLY A 35 -6.98 2.42 1.30
N LEU A 36 -5.98 2.22 0.44
CA LEU A 36 -5.42 0.89 0.16
C LEU A 36 -4.74 0.27 1.39
N GLY A 37 -4.15 1.07 2.27
CA GLY A 37 -3.56 0.63 3.53
C GLY A 37 -4.54 0.01 4.53
N TRP A 38 -5.83 0.33 4.41
CA TRP A 38 -6.90 -0.24 5.26
C TRP A 38 -7.55 -1.48 4.67
N TRP A 39 -7.15 -1.88 3.46
CA TRP A 39 -7.68 -3.09 2.84
C TRP A 39 -7.38 -4.33 3.69
N ARG A 40 -8.30 -5.30 3.63
CA ARG A 40 -8.21 -6.59 4.30
C ARG A 40 -8.56 -7.71 3.31
N PRO A 41 -7.78 -8.80 3.28
CA PRO A 41 -8.05 -9.91 2.39
C PRO A 41 -9.33 -10.64 2.80
N VAL A 42 -10.17 -10.93 1.81
CA VAL A 42 -11.27 -11.90 1.95
C VAL A 42 -10.69 -13.28 1.64
N ARG A 43 -10.66 -14.17 2.64
CA ARG A 43 -10.08 -15.50 2.46
C ARG A 43 -10.96 -16.35 1.55
N ASP A 44 -10.32 -17.23 0.79
CA ASP A 44 -10.94 -18.17 -0.15
C ASP A 44 -11.74 -17.53 -1.32
N SER A 45 -11.61 -16.22 -1.53
CA SER A 45 -12.17 -15.52 -2.68
C SER A 45 -11.30 -15.76 -3.93
N GLN A 46 -11.82 -16.49 -4.91
CA GLN A 46 -11.15 -16.66 -6.21
C GLN A 46 -11.11 -15.34 -7.00
N GLU A 47 -12.08 -14.45 -6.77
CA GLU A 47 -12.15 -13.14 -7.43
C GLU A 47 -11.05 -12.19 -6.96
N ASP A 48 -10.58 -12.34 -5.72
CA ASP A 48 -9.54 -11.50 -5.13
C ASP A 48 -8.13 -12.10 -5.28
N LYS A 49 -7.99 -13.19 -6.04
CA LYS A 49 -6.70 -13.83 -6.28
C LYS A 49 -5.75 -12.85 -6.99
N GLY A 50 -4.64 -12.52 -6.32
CA GLY A 50 -3.63 -11.59 -6.81
C GLY A 50 -3.86 -10.12 -6.44
N LEU A 51 -5.06 -9.76 -5.95
CA LEU A 51 -5.33 -8.44 -5.39
C LEU A 51 -4.35 -8.04 -4.26
N PRO A 52 -3.98 -8.93 -3.31
CA PRO A 52 -2.99 -8.59 -2.29
C PRO A 52 -1.66 -8.11 -2.90
N THR A 53 -1.17 -8.81 -3.92
CA THR A 53 0.09 -8.47 -4.61
C THR A 53 -0.03 -7.14 -5.37
N THR A 54 -1.17 -6.88 -6.01
CA THR A 54 -1.44 -5.59 -6.68
C THR A 54 -1.42 -4.44 -5.67
N ILE A 55 -2.09 -4.60 -4.53
CA ILE A 55 -2.12 -3.57 -3.48
C ILE A 55 -0.72 -3.31 -2.95
N LEU A 56 0.06 -4.36 -2.63
CA LEU A 56 1.46 -4.19 -2.22
C LEU A 56 2.29 -3.46 -3.28
N ALA A 57 2.21 -3.88 -4.54
CA ALA A 57 2.95 -3.24 -5.63
C ALA A 57 2.59 -1.74 -5.77
N SER A 58 1.32 -1.40 -5.61
CA SER A 58 0.85 -0.02 -5.63
C SER A 58 1.37 0.80 -4.45
N LEU A 59 1.34 0.25 -3.24
CA LEU A 59 1.90 0.94 -2.07
C LEU A 59 3.41 1.15 -2.20
N ILE A 60 4.12 0.15 -2.73
CA ILE A 60 5.55 0.24 -3.03
C ILE A 60 5.84 1.36 -4.03
N SER A 61 5.01 1.54 -5.06
CA SER A 61 5.19 2.63 -6.02
C SER A 61 5.08 4.03 -5.39
N GLY A 62 4.36 4.16 -4.27
CA GLY A 62 4.29 5.39 -3.49
C GLY A 62 5.61 5.78 -2.81
N LEU A 63 6.55 4.85 -2.61
CA LEU A 63 7.90 5.12 -2.10
C LEU A 63 8.82 5.75 -3.17
N ASP A 64 8.51 5.55 -4.45
CA ASP A 64 9.32 5.98 -5.60
C ASP A 64 8.74 7.24 -6.30
N ASP A 65 7.77 7.93 -5.68
CA ASP A 65 7.11 9.09 -6.30
C ASP A 65 8.06 10.29 -6.39
N ARG A 66 8.37 10.70 -7.62
CA ARG A 66 9.35 11.75 -7.93
C ARG A 66 8.89 13.16 -7.56
N GLU A 67 7.59 13.36 -7.38
CA GLU A 67 7.02 14.67 -7.03
C GLU A 67 6.90 14.84 -5.50
N ASP A 68 7.27 13.83 -4.71
CA ASP A 68 7.14 13.80 -3.26
C ASP A 68 8.27 14.57 -2.53
N LYS A 69 8.25 15.90 -2.64
CA LYS A 69 9.31 16.77 -2.10
C LYS A 69 9.44 16.77 -0.57
N ASN A 70 8.40 16.36 0.16
CA ASN A 70 8.33 16.41 1.63
C ASN A 70 8.13 15.03 2.25
N ASP A 71 8.44 13.96 1.52
CA ASP A 71 8.23 12.57 1.95
C ASP A 71 6.77 12.28 2.42
N LEU A 72 5.80 13.02 1.89
CA LEU A 72 4.38 12.93 2.25
C LEU A 72 3.80 11.60 1.77
N LEU A 73 4.09 11.22 0.53
CA LEU A 73 3.65 9.95 -0.05
C LEU A 73 4.48 8.80 0.49
N THR A 74 5.79 9.01 0.66
CA THR A 74 6.70 8.04 1.23
C THR A 74 6.25 7.63 2.64
N LEU A 75 5.95 8.59 3.50
CA LEU A 75 5.46 8.30 4.86
C LEU A 75 4.12 7.55 4.83
N GLU A 76 3.18 8.00 4.00
CA GLU A 76 1.86 7.36 3.92
C GLU A 76 1.94 5.94 3.35
N ALA A 77 2.77 5.72 2.33
CA ALA A 77 3.05 4.42 1.74
C ALA A 77 3.67 3.48 2.78
N MET A 78 4.64 3.95 3.56
CA MET A 78 5.25 3.16 4.64
C MET A 78 4.23 2.72 5.70
N CYS A 79 3.40 3.64 6.20
CA CYS A 79 2.35 3.29 7.15
C CYS A 79 1.33 2.31 6.55
N SER A 80 0.96 2.50 5.29
CA SER A 80 0.01 1.64 4.59
C SER A 80 0.59 0.25 4.34
N LEU A 81 1.89 0.15 4.02
CA LEU A 81 2.60 -1.12 3.87
C LEU A 81 2.60 -1.91 5.18
N SER A 82 2.91 -1.27 6.32
CA SER A 82 2.85 -1.93 7.63
C SER A 82 1.47 -2.52 7.90
N ASN A 83 0.42 -1.77 7.60
CA ASN A 83 -0.95 -2.21 7.84
C ASN A 83 -1.40 -3.37 6.94
N VAL A 84 -0.93 -3.42 5.69
CA VAL A 84 -1.29 -4.47 4.72
C VAL A 84 -0.47 -5.73 4.95
N ILE A 85 0.84 -5.61 5.16
CA ILE A 85 1.73 -6.75 5.42
C ILE A 85 1.30 -7.48 6.70
N ALA A 86 0.83 -6.75 7.73
CA ALA A 86 0.36 -7.34 8.99
C ALA A 86 -0.86 -8.28 8.85
N VAL A 87 -1.59 -8.24 7.73
CA VAL A 87 -2.79 -9.08 7.50
C VAL A 87 -2.61 -10.11 6.39
N MET A 88 -1.46 -10.12 5.73
CA MET A 88 -1.15 -11.03 4.62
C MET A 88 -0.46 -12.30 5.12
N ASN A 89 -0.66 -13.38 4.37
CA ASN A 89 0.04 -14.64 4.63
C ASN A 89 1.45 -14.61 4.02
N GLU A 90 2.33 -15.45 4.55
CA GLU A 90 3.73 -15.51 4.10
C GLU A 90 3.86 -15.77 2.59
N ASP A 91 3.03 -16.65 2.03
CA ASP A 91 3.05 -16.97 0.60
C ASP A 91 2.68 -15.79 -0.30
N GLU A 92 1.92 -14.82 0.21
CA GLU A 92 1.49 -13.63 -0.53
C GLU A 92 2.55 -12.52 -0.47
N VAL A 93 3.29 -12.44 0.64
CA VAL A 93 4.35 -11.45 0.87
C VAL A 93 5.68 -11.90 0.26
N ARG A 94 6.01 -13.19 0.36
CA ARG A 94 7.30 -13.77 -0.07
C ARG A 94 7.71 -13.38 -1.49
N PRO A 95 6.81 -13.37 -2.51
CA PRO A 95 7.20 -13.01 -3.88
C PRO A 95 7.66 -11.56 -4.03
N ILE A 96 7.20 -10.64 -3.17
CA ILE A 96 7.45 -9.21 -3.28
C ILE A 96 8.34 -8.67 -2.15
N LEU A 97 8.64 -9.47 -1.14
CA LEU A 97 9.44 -9.08 0.02
C LEU A 97 10.77 -8.44 -0.38
N MET A 98 11.55 -9.06 -1.26
CA MET A 98 12.83 -8.48 -1.72
C MET A 98 12.63 -7.11 -2.39
N ASN A 99 11.56 -6.96 -3.16
CA ASN A 99 11.21 -5.72 -3.85
C ASN A 99 10.87 -4.60 -2.86
N VAL A 100 10.20 -4.96 -1.76
CA VAL A 100 9.86 -4.09 -0.62
C VAL A 100 11.13 -3.67 0.12
N LEU A 101 11.99 -4.62 0.52
CA LEU A 101 13.22 -4.36 1.28
C LEU A 101 14.16 -3.40 0.56
N LEU A 102 14.34 -3.58 -0.76
CA LEU A 102 15.21 -2.72 -1.56
C LEU A 102 14.73 -1.26 -1.60
N ARG A 103 13.41 -1.02 -1.54
CA ARG A 103 12.83 0.32 -1.59
C ARG A 103 12.64 0.97 -0.22
N ILE A 104 12.52 0.19 0.84
CA ILE A 104 12.52 0.73 2.20
C ILE A 104 13.93 1.13 2.63
N ARG A 105 14.98 0.49 2.10
CA ARG A 105 16.37 0.75 2.54
C ARG A 105 16.74 2.25 2.57
N PRO A 106 16.45 3.07 1.55
CA PRO A 106 16.71 4.52 1.61
C PRO A 106 15.89 5.26 2.68
N CYS A 107 14.73 4.74 3.09
CA CYS A 107 13.87 5.36 4.10
C CYS A 107 14.50 5.40 5.49
N PHE A 108 15.47 4.52 5.79
CA PHE A 108 16.21 4.56 7.06
C PHE A 108 17.12 5.78 7.19
N GLU A 109 17.49 6.43 6.08
CA GLU A 109 18.44 7.54 6.03
C GLU A 109 17.78 8.89 5.68
N LYS A 110 16.45 8.92 5.50
CA LYS A 110 15.69 10.15 5.20
C LYS A 110 15.81 11.17 6.34
N GLU A 111 15.82 12.47 6.02
CA GLU A 111 15.88 13.54 7.02
C GLU A 111 14.63 13.58 7.92
N GLU A 112 13.46 13.27 7.37
CA GLU A 112 12.20 13.21 8.10
C GLU A 112 12.20 12.04 9.11
N ALA A 113 12.16 12.38 10.40
CA ALA A 113 12.21 11.40 11.49
C ALA A 113 11.02 10.43 11.46
N LYS A 114 9.84 10.90 11.01
CA LYS A 114 8.65 10.05 10.89
C LYS A 114 8.85 8.94 9.86
N VAL A 115 9.51 9.23 8.74
CA VAL A 115 9.79 8.23 7.70
C VAL A 115 10.75 7.17 8.22
N ARG A 116 11.81 7.58 8.92
CA ARG A 116 12.73 6.63 9.58
C ARG A 116 12.01 5.76 10.60
N SER A 117 11.18 6.36 11.46
CA SER A 117 10.38 5.63 12.46
C SER A 117 9.44 4.61 11.82
N ALA A 118 8.79 4.98 10.71
CA ALA A 118 7.92 4.07 9.97
C ALA A 118 8.71 2.91 9.34
N ALA A 119 9.93 3.17 8.84
CA ALA A 119 10.82 2.13 8.33
C ALA A 119 11.21 1.09 9.38
N PHE A 120 11.52 1.52 10.61
CA PHE A 120 11.78 0.61 11.72
C PHE A 120 10.55 -0.13 12.22
N THR A 121 9.34 0.41 12.03
CA THR A 121 8.09 -0.26 12.43
C THR A 121 7.68 -1.35 11.43
N LEU A 122 8.12 -1.22 10.17
CA LEU A 122 7.82 -2.16 9.10
C LEU A 122 8.75 -3.38 9.09
N PHE A 123 9.90 -3.30 9.77
CA PHE A 123 10.88 -4.37 9.95
C PHE A 123 10.76 -5.01 11.33
#